data_AF-A0A4Z1NR93-F1
#
_entry.id   AF-A0A4Z1NR93-F1
#
_cell.length_a   1.000
_cell.length_b   1.000
_cell.length_c   1.000
_cell.angle_alpha   90.00
_cell.angle_beta   90.00
_cell.angle_gamma   90.00
#
_symmetry.space_group_name_H-M   'P 1'
#
loop_
_entity.id
_entity.type
_entity.pdbx_description
1 polymer ?
#
loop_
_entity_poly.entity_id
_entity_poly.type
_entity_poly.pdbx_seq_one_letter_code
_entity_poly.pdbx_strand_id
1 'polypeptide(L)'
;MTSIQNKTETQLRDERIEANTKIIGGDLDYRFDLIGSGDPSFFQIVVKKELAHKSESLTHTRFCKGSEQAWDELDRLLGAWARQRQSGQDMTEEERLDIFGNGLYVKDDENLRRFETSLEAIEKKDEQD
;
A
#
# COMPACT_ATOMS: atom_id res chain seq x y z
N MET A 1 12.83 0.73 37.65
CA MET A 1 12.20 -0.49 37.10
C MET A 1 11.71 -0.15 35.71
N THR A 2 12.43 -0.59 34.67
CA THR A 2 12.06 -0.32 33.28
C THR A 2 10.99 -1.30 32.88
N SER A 3 9.74 -0.86 32.81
CA SER A 3 8.61 -1.70 32.41
C SER A 3 8.71 -1.93 30.90
N ILE A 4 9.14 -3.12 30.49
CA ILE A 4 9.06 -3.56 29.09
C ILE A 4 7.59 -3.86 28.83
N GLN A 5 6.88 -2.97 28.13
CA GLN A 5 5.54 -3.27 27.65
C GLN A 5 5.65 -4.12 26.40
N ASN A 6 5.15 -5.36 26.46
CA ASN A 6 5.00 -6.21 25.29
C ASN A 6 3.89 -5.62 24.39
N LYS A 7 4.24 -5.31 23.14
CA LYS A 7 3.28 -4.84 22.13
C LYS A 7 2.39 -5.99 21.66
N THR A 8 1.14 -5.68 21.33
CA THR A 8 0.23 -6.65 20.69
C THR A 8 0.62 -6.88 19.23
N GLU A 9 0.18 -8.00 18.63
CA GLU A 9 0.42 -8.28 17.21
C GLU A 9 -0.13 -7.18 16.29
N THR A 10 -1.30 -6.61 16.65
CA THR A 10 -1.88 -5.47 15.95
C THR A 10 -1.00 -4.24 16.02
N GLN A 11 -0.49 -3.88 17.21
CA GLN A 11 0.42 -2.74 17.36
C GLN A 11 1.70 -2.92 16.54
N LEU A 12 2.25 -4.14 16.52
CA LEU A 12 3.41 -4.45 15.70
C LEU A 12 3.10 -4.36 14.20
N ARG A 13 1.90 -4.75 13.76
CA ARG A 13 1.45 -4.61 12.37
C ARG A 13 1.32 -3.14 11.98
N ASP A 14 0.67 -2.34 12.81
CA ASP A 14 0.43 -0.92 12.53
C ASP A 14 1.77 -0.16 12.41
N GLU A 15 2.74 -0.46 13.28
CA GLU A 15 4.08 0.11 13.21
C GLU A 15 4.83 -0.28 11.93
N ARG A 16 4.69 -1.54 11.47
CA ARG A 16 5.28 -1.97 10.20
C ARG A 16 4.64 -1.27 9.01
N ILE A 17 3.31 -1.16 9.01
CA ILE A 17 2.56 -0.45 7.97
C ILE A 17 3.01 1.00 7.89
N GLU A 18 3.10 1.70 9.03
CA GLU A 18 3.55 3.10 9.06
C GLU A 18 5.00 3.23 8.56
N ALA A 19 5.91 2.41 9.06
CA ALA A 19 7.32 2.44 8.67
C ALA A 19 7.50 2.18 7.16
N ASN A 20 6.85 1.15 6.62
CA ASN A 20 6.93 0.80 5.21
C ASN A 20 6.28 1.89 4.33
N THR A 21 5.17 2.49 4.77
CA THR A 21 4.54 3.60 4.05
C THR A 21 5.48 4.78 3.93
N LYS A 22 6.22 5.12 4.99
CA LYS A 22 7.21 6.21 4.96
C LYS A 22 8.40 5.92 4.05
N ILE A 23 8.88 4.67 4.03
CA ILE A 23 9.94 4.24 3.09
C ILE A 23 9.50 4.47 1.63
N ILE A 24 8.24 4.13 1.34
CA ILE A 24 7.68 4.22 -0.02
C ILE A 24 7.36 5.65 -0.43
N GLY A 25 6.65 6.37 0.43
CA GLY A 25 6.00 7.61 0.08
C GLY A 25 6.62 8.87 0.67
N GLY A 26 7.66 8.76 1.51
CA GLY A 26 8.27 9.85 2.25
C GLY A 26 7.68 10.07 3.65
N ASP A 27 8.22 11.05 4.38
CA ASP A 27 7.70 11.43 5.71
C ASP A 27 6.52 12.41 5.55
N LEU A 28 5.35 11.85 5.25
CA LEU A 28 4.09 12.57 5.08
C LEU A 28 3.02 12.00 6.01
N ASP A 29 1.87 12.69 6.07
CA ASP A 29 0.67 12.15 6.70
C ASP A 29 -0.05 11.20 5.74
N TYR A 30 -0.49 10.06 6.28
CA TYR A 30 -1.20 9.04 5.52
C TYR A 30 -2.54 8.69 6.19
N ARG A 31 -3.57 8.53 5.36
CA ARG A 31 -4.86 7.96 5.75
C ARG A 31 -5.04 6.57 5.17
N PHE A 32 -5.59 5.66 5.97
CA PHE A 32 -5.92 4.30 5.59
C PHE A 32 -7.44 4.12 5.66
N ASP A 33 -8.08 4.02 4.50
CA ASP A 33 -9.54 3.90 4.41
C ASP A 33 -9.92 2.42 4.17
N LEU A 34 -10.67 1.82 5.09
CA LEU A 34 -11.27 0.50 4.90
C LEU A 34 -12.59 0.64 4.12
N ILE A 35 -12.63 0.10 2.91
CA ILE A 35 -13.75 0.21 1.97
C ILE A 35 -14.39 -1.17 1.77
N GLY A 36 -15.71 -1.27 1.94
CA GLY A 36 -16.47 -2.48 1.59
C GLY A 36 -16.84 -2.51 0.11
N SER A 37 -16.93 -3.70 -0.49
CA SER A 37 -17.31 -3.87 -1.91
C SER A 37 -18.81 -3.74 -2.19
N GLY A 38 -19.63 -3.59 -1.13
CA GLY A 38 -21.09 -3.77 -1.18
C GLY A 38 -21.53 -5.17 -0.73
N ASP A 39 -20.66 -6.17 -0.84
CA ASP A 39 -20.79 -7.43 -0.08
C ASP A 39 -20.17 -7.23 1.31
N PRO A 40 -20.91 -7.47 2.41
CA PRO A 40 -20.41 -7.27 3.78
C PRO A 40 -19.22 -8.18 4.14
N SER A 41 -18.89 -9.17 3.31
CA SER A 41 -17.80 -10.10 3.52
C SER A 41 -16.47 -9.61 2.96
N PHE A 42 -16.47 -8.61 2.07
CA PHE A 42 -15.29 -8.21 1.30
C PHE A 42 -14.88 -6.76 1.54
N PHE A 43 -13.59 -6.58 1.88
CA PHE A 43 -13.02 -5.29 2.26
C PHE A 43 -11.69 -5.05 1.55
N GLN A 44 -11.42 -3.80 1.24
CA GLN A 44 -10.16 -3.31 0.68
C GLN A 44 -9.65 -2.17 1.56
N ILE A 45 -8.34 -1.97 1.63
CA ILE A 45 -7.76 -0.76 2.22
C ILE A 45 -7.17 0.11 1.13
N VAL A 46 -7.52 1.39 1.14
CA VAL A 46 -6.92 2.41 0.28
C VAL A 46 -6.01 3.29 1.13
N VAL A 47 -4.74 3.38 0.74
CA VAL A 47 -3.76 4.25 1.37
C VAL A 47 -3.72 5.57 0.61
N LYS A 48 -3.92 6.67 1.31
CA LYS A 48 -3.88 8.02 0.74
C LYS A 48 -2.82 8.85 1.41
N LYS A 49 -2.05 9.59 0.62
CA LYS A 49 -1.19 10.68 1.07
C LYS A 49 -2.09 11.87 1.34
N GLU A 50 -2.03 12.43 2.54
CA GLU A 50 -2.70 13.68 2.87
C GLU A 50 -1.73 14.84 2.59
N LEU A 51 -2.04 15.62 1.56
CA LEU A 51 -1.33 16.85 1.22
C LEU A 51 -2.20 18.04 1.61
N ALA A 52 -1.59 19.20 1.87
CA ALA A 52 -2.24 20.38 2.44
C ALA A 52 -3.61 20.76 1.82
N HIS A 53 -3.83 20.48 0.53
CA HIS A 53 -5.07 20.81 -0.18
C HIS A 53 -5.66 19.66 -1.00
N LYS A 54 -5.13 18.44 -0.88
CA LYS A 54 -5.58 17.28 -1.68
C LYS A 54 -5.13 15.97 -1.06
N SER A 55 -5.97 14.94 -1.14
CA SER A 55 -5.52 13.56 -0.89
C SER A 55 -5.20 12.85 -2.19
N GLU A 56 -4.06 12.18 -2.28
CA GLU A 56 -3.66 11.37 -3.44
C GLU A 56 -3.54 9.90 -3.03
N SER A 57 -4.09 8.98 -3.85
CA SER A 57 -3.98 7.54 -3.58
C SER A 57 -2.53 7.09 -3.77
N LEU A 58 -1.94 6.47 -2.75
CA LEU A 58 -0.63 5.83 -2.84
C LEU A 58 -0.79 4.41 -3.41
N THR A 59 -1.65 3.60 -2.81
CA THR A 59 -1.92 2.23 -3.23
C THR A 59 -3.23 1.74 -2.62
N HIS A 60 -3.66 0.55 -3.01
CA HIS A 60 -4.77 -0.15 -2.40
C HIS A 60 -4.48 -1.64 -2.34
N THR A 61 -5.00 -2.31 -1.32
CA THR A 61 -5.02 -3.78 -1.32
C THR A 61 -6.04 -4.29 -2.32
N ARG A 62 -6.10 -5.59 -2.48
CA ARG A 62 -7.28 -6.23 -3.07
C ARG A 62 -8.48 -6.24 -2.14
N PHE A 63 -9.62 -6.65 -2.66
CA PHE A 63 -10.72 -7.09 -1.81
C PHE A 63 -10.38 -8.42 -1.14
N CYS A 64 -10.26 -8.40 0.18
CA CYS A 64 -10.02 -9.54 1.04
C CYS A 64 -11.31 -9.95 1.76
N LYS A 65 -11.41 -11.22 2.18
CA LYS A 65 -12.58 -11.75 2.88
C LYS A 65 -12.51 -11.42 4.38
N GLY A 66 -12.79 -10.15 4.69
CA GLY A 66 -12.78 -9.60 6.04
C GLY A 66 -11.78 -8.47 6.22
N SER A 67 -12.02 -7.63 7.22
CA SER A 67 -11.20 -6.44 7.51
C SER A 67 -9.78 -6.80 7.93
N GLU A 68 -9.60 -7.80 8.79
CA GLU A 68 -8.26 -8.23 9.24
C GLU A 68 -7.41 -8.76 8.10
N GLN A 69 -8.01 -9.54 7.19
CA GLN A 69 -7.31 -10.00 6.00
C GLN A 69 -6.91 -8.85 5.07
N ALA A 70 -7.69 -7.77 5.03
CA ALA A 70 -7.31 -6.57 4.27
C ALA A 70 -6.10 -5.87 4.90
N TRP A 71 -6.03 -5.79 6.24
CA TRP A 71 -4.87 -5.25 6.95
C TRP A 71 -3.61 -6.11 6.78
N ASP A 72 -3.74 -7.43 6.85
CA ASP A 72 -2.62 -8.35 6.65
C ASP A 72 -2.09 -8.29 5.21
N GLU A 73 -3.00 -8.18 4.23
CA GLU A 73 -2.63 -7.96 2.83
C GLU A 73 -1.92 -6.61 2.64
N LEU A 74 -2.36 -5.57 3.36
CA LEU A 74 -1.69 -4.27 3.31
C LEU A 74 -0.27 -4.34 3.86
N ASP A 75 -0.07 -4.96 5.02
CA ASP A 75 1.26 -5.15 5.62
C ASP A 75 2.18 -5.94 4.68
N ARG A 76 1.67 -7.03 4.06
CA ARG A 76 2.40 -7.81 3.05
C ARG A 76 2.82 -6.93 1.86
N LEU A 77 1.88 -6.22 1.25
CA LEU A 77 2.09 -5.40 0.07
C LEU A 77 3.11 -4.29 0.34
N LEU A 78 2.90 -3.52 1.40
CA LEU A 78 3.80 -2.42 1.76
C LEU A 78 5.18 -2.94 2.14
N GLY A 79 5.27 -4.06 2.85
CA GLY A 79 6.55 -4.66 3.20
C GLY A 79 7.34 -5.12 1.96
N ALA A 80 6.67 -5.71 0.97
CA ALA A 80 7.30 -6.12 -0.27
C ALA A 80 7.74 -4.91 -1.11
N TRP A 81 6.88 -3.90 -1.25
CA TRP A 81 7.22 -2.68 -1.98
C TRP A 81 8.34 -1.87 -1.30
N ALA A 82 8.33 -1.76 0.03
CA ALA A 82 9.39 -1.08 0.77
C ALA A 82 10.75 -1.76 0.57
N ARG A 83 10.80 -3.11 0.59
CA ARG A 83 12.03 -3.86 0.29
C ARG A 83 12.52 -3.61 -1.13
N GLN A 84 11.61 -3.58 -2.11
CA GLN A 84 11.97 -3.24 -3.49
C GLN A 84 12.54 -1.83 -3.59
N ARG A 85 11.89 -0.83 -2.97
CA ARG A 85 12.39 0.55 -3.01
C ARG A 85 13.75 0.69 -2.34
N GLN A 86 14.00 -0.07 -1.27
CA GLN A 86 15.29 -0.11 -0.57
C GLN A 86 16.39 -0.85 -1.35
N SER A 87 16.04 -1.78 -2.24
CA SER A 87 17.04 -2.46 -3.08
C SER A 87 17.66 -1.50 -4.10
N GLY A 88 16.97 -0.40 -4.42
CA GLY A 88 17.38 0.56 -5.45
C GLY A 88 17.35 0.00 -6.87
N GLN A 89 16.77 -1.20 -7.05
CA GLN A 89 16.60 -1.82 -8.36
C GLN A 89 15.20 -1.56 -8.88
N ASP A 90 15.09 -1.36 -10.19
CA ASP A 90 13.80 -1.29 -10.86
C ASP A 90 13.01 -2.58 -10.61
N MET A 91 11.71 -2.41 -10.35
CA MET A 91 10.81 -3.53 -10.10
C MET A 91 10.57 -4.29 -11.40
N THR A 92 10.83 -5.58 -11.41
CA THR A 92 10.48 -6.45 -12.55
C THR A 92 8.95 -6.59 -12.67
N GLU A 93 8.47 -6.97 -13.85
CA GLU A 93 7.04 -7.21 -14.06
C GLU A 93 6.51 -8.32 -13.14
N GLU A 94 7.29 -9.37 -12.89
CA GLU A 94 6.93 -10.46 -11.97
C GLU A 94 6.81 -9.96 -10.52
N GLU A 95 7.78 -9.17 -10.05
CA GLU A 95 7.73 -8.56 -8.71
C GLU A 95 6.55 -7.59 -8.58
N ARG A 96 6.28 -6.83 -9.64
CA ARG A 96 5.14 -5.92 -9.69
C ARG A 96 3.81 -6.68 -9.61
N LEU A 97 3.69 -7.81 -10.29
CA LEU A 97 2.51 -8.68 -10.22
C LEU A 97 2.39 -9.36 -8.86
N ASP A 98 3.49 -9.76 -8.22
CA ASP A 98 3.44 -10.35 -6.87
C ASP A 98 3.04 -9.30 -5.80
N ILE A 99 3.56 -8.08 -5.93
CA ILE A 99 3.27 -6.98 -5.00
C ILE A 99 1.84 -6.49 -5.18
N PHE A 100 1.45 -6.14 -6.41
CA PHE A 100 0.17 -5.46 -6.71
C PHE A 100 -0.86 -6.34 -7.43
N GLY A 101 -0.43 -7.32 -8.21
CA GLY A 101 -1.28 -8.13 -9.11
C GLY A 101 -2.11 -9.23 -8.44
N ASN A 102 -1.85 -9.52 -7.15
CA ASN A 102 -2.67 -10.48 -6.39
C ASN A 102 -4.10 -10.01 -6.15
N GLY A 103 -4.47 -8.81 -6.62
CA GLY A 103 -5.70 -8.11 -6.28
C GLY A 103 -6.91 -8.15 -7.19
N LEU A 104 -7.00 -9.18 -8.03
CA LEU A 104 -8.06 -9.45 -9.03
C LEU A 104 -7.66 -8.95 -10.42
N TYR A 105 -6.91 -9.80 -11.14
CA TYR A 105 -7.17 -10.02 -12.56
C TYR A 105 -8.53 -10.70 -12.73
N VAL A 106 -9.62 -9.95 -12.54
CA VAL A 106 -10.93 -10.31 -13.10
C VAL A 106 -11.61 -9.02 -13.58
N LYS A 107 -11.31 -8.68 -14.85
CA LYS A 107 -11.95 -7.66 -15.70
C LYS A 107 -11.84 -6.21 -15.23
N ASP A 108 -10.75 -5.53 -15.60
CA ASP A 108 -10.83 -4.28 -16.37
C ASP A 108 -9.42 -3.76 -16.68
N ASP A 109 -9.06 -3.85 -17.95
CA ASP A 109 -7.80 -3.40 -18.58
C ASP A 109 -7.55 -1.88 -18.37
N GLU A 110 -8.58 -1.13 -17.96
CA GLU A 110 -8.51 0.31 -17.74
C GLU A 110 -7.86 0.69 -16.39
N ASN A 111 -8.05 -0.10 -15.34
CA ASN A 111 -7.49 0.21 -14.02
C ASN A 111 -5.98 -0.08 -13.97
N LEU A 112 -5.52 -1.10 -14.69
CA LEU A 112 -4.10 -1.40 -14.86
C LEU A 112 -3.40 -0.25 -15.57
N ARG A 113 -3.97 0.26 -16.67
CA ARG A 113 -3.43 1.43 -17.38
C ARG A 113 -3.41 2.69 -16.52
N ARG A 114 -4.43 2.93 -15.68
CA ARG A 114 -4.45 4.08 -14.76
C ARG A 114 -3.39 3.95 -13.66
N PHE A 115 -3.17 2.75 -13.15
CA PHE A 115 -2.11 2.50 -12.16
C PHE A 115 -0.71 2.63 -12.78
N GLU A 116 -0.50 2.07 -13.98
CA GLU A 116 0.72 2.27 -14.78
C GLU A 116 1.00 3.74 -15.06
N THR A 117 0.01 4.49 -15.53
CA THR A 117 0.13 5.93 -15.78
C THR A 117 0.47 6.70 -14.50
N SER A 118 -0.11 6.31 -13.36
CA SER A 118 0.15 6.96 -12.08
C SER A 118 1.56 6.68 -11.57
N LEU A 119 2.09 5.48 -11.80
CA LEU A 119 3.47 5.12 -11.44
C LEU A 119 4.50 5.83 -12.31
N GLU A 120 4.31 5.85 -13.64
CA GLU A 120 5.19 6.60 -14.54
C GLU A 120 5.22 8.10 -14.23
N ALA A 121 4.10 8.67 -13.76
CA ALA A 121 4.02 10.06 -13.35
C ALA A 121 4.74 10.36 -12.03
N ILE A 122 4.93 9.35 -11.18
CA ILE A 122 5.71 9.45 -9.95
C ILE A 122 7.20 9.36 -10.29
N GLU A 123 7.60 8.39 -11.13
CA GLU A 123 9.00 8.23 -11.55
C GLU A 123 9.53 9.46 -12.31
N LYS A 124 8.73 10.06 -13.20
CA LYS A 124 9.12 11.28 -13.94
C LYS A 124 9.24 12.54 -13.08
N LYS A 125 8.66 12.55 -11.87
CA LYS A 125 8.78 13.69 -10.95
C LYS A 125 10.09 13.66 -10.17
N ASP A 126 10.65 12.49 -9.92
CA ASP A 126 11.91 12.34 -9.19
C ASP A 126 13.15 12.62 -10.08
N GLU A 127 13.00 12.73 -11.40
CA GLU A 127 14.08 13.06 -12.36
C GLU A 127 14.22 14.57 -12.68
N GLN A 128 13.36 15.44 -12.14
CA GLN A 128 13.37 16.90 -12.42
C GLN A 128 13.80 17.80 -11.26
N ASP A 129 14.19 17.22 -10.12
CA ASP A 129 14.84 17.91 -8.99
C ASP A 129 16.35 17.59 -8.93
#